data_AF-A0A4Y1Q7G2-F1
#
_entry.id   AF-A0A4Y1Q7G2-F1
#
_cell.length_a   1.000
_cell.length_b   1.000
_cell.length_c   1.000
_cell.angle_alpha   90.00
_cell.angle_beta   90.00
_cell.angle_gamma   90.00
#
_symmetry.space_group_name_H-M   'P 1'
#
loop_
_entity.id
_entity.type
_entity.pdbx_description
1 polymer ?
#
loop_
_entity_poly.entity_id
_entity_poly.type
_entity_poly.pdbx_seq_one_letter_code
_entity_poly.pdbx_strand_id
1 'polypeptide(L)' 'PSIKMHVQNVHTMDELKMTGNCLKGSRGTLSFDKAFDETEWAKLTKELFTHIFGVPPLARRVKPFIDHVLSFSILDN' A
#
# COMPACT_ATOMS: atom_id res chain seq x y z
N PRO A 1 -16.32 -6.94 -3.50
CA PRO A 1 -15.77 -6.86 -4.87
C PRO A 1 -14.59 -7.83 -4.99
N SER A 2 -14.26 -8.27 -6.21
CA SER A 2 -13.16 -9.21 -6.46
C SER A 2 -12.29 -8.67 -7.59
N ILE A 3 -10.97 -8.65 -7.39
CA ILE A 3 -9.98 -8.23 -8.39
C ILE A 3 -8.94 -9.34 -8.49
N LYS A 4 -8.63 -9.79 -9.70
CA LYS A 4 -7.53 -10.74 -9.95
C LYS A 4 -6.35 -9.95 -10.51
N MET A 5 -5.22 -10.03 -9.83
CA MET A 5 -3.98 -9.34 -10.24
C MET A 5 -2.91 -10.35 -10.61
N HIS A 6 -2.09 -9.99 -11.61
CA HIS A 6 -0.87 -10.71 -11.93
C HIS A 6 0.31 -9.99 -11.30
N VAL A 7 1.04 -10.66 -10.41
CA VAL A 7 2.16 -10.06 -9.67
C VAL A 7 3.46 -10.45 -10.36
N GLN A 8 4.29 -9.46 -10.67
CA GLN A 8 5.59 -9.60 -11.31
C GLN A 8 6.65 -8.78 -10.55
N ASN A 9 7.94 -9.06 -10.79
CA ASN A 9 9.09 -8.31 -10.25
C ASN A 9 9.05 -8.15 -8.72
N VAL A 10 8.84 -9.25 -8.01
CA VAL A 10 8.81 -9.27 -6.54
C VAL A 10 10.23 -9.13 -6.00
N HIS A 11 10.47 -8.06 -5.26
CA HIS A 11 11.70 -7.83 -4.51
C HIS A 11 11.43 -7.89 -3.02
N THR A 12 12.31 -8.56 -2.26
CA THR A 12 12.14 -8.71 -0.81
C THR A 12 13.07 -7.79 -0.03
N MET A 13 12.72 -7.50 1.23
CA MET A 13 13.56 -6.68 2.12
C MET A 13 14.88 -7.36 2.51
N ASP A 14 15.07 -8.65 2.19
CA ASP A 14 16.35 -9.35 2.38
C ASP A 14 17.38 -8.98 1.30
N GLU A 15 16.96 -8.25 0.26
CA GLU A 15 17.87 -7.78 -0.78
C GLU A 15 18.78 -6.67 -0.27
N LEU A 16 20.06 -6.73 -0.68
CA LEU A 16 21.14 -5.85 -0.22
C LEU A 16 20.83 -4.33 -0.38
N LYS A 17 19.96 -3.97 -1.33
CA LYS A 17 19.61 -2.57 -1.63
C LYS A 17 18.46 -2.03 -0.78
N MET A 18 17.82 -2.85 0.07
CA MET A 18 16.69 -2.46 0.92
C MET A 18 17.11 -2.28 2.38
N THR A 19 17.86 -1.21 2.68
CA THR A 19 18.36 -0.92 4.04
C THR A 19 17.33 -0.23 4.95
N GLY A 20 16.11 0.00 4.46
CA GLY A 20 15.03 0.64 5.22
C GLY A 20 14.46 -0.28 6.30
N ASN A 21 14.07 0.27 7.44
CA ASN A 21 13.39 -0.43 8.51
C ASN A 21 12.21 0.40 9.00
N CYS A 22 11.15 -0.26 9.49
CA CYS A 22 10.02 0.41 10.10
C CYS A 22 9.46 -0.37 11.28
N LEU A 23 8.78 0.33 12.18
CA LEU A 23 8.10 -0.24 13.34
C LEU A 23 6.98 -1.18 12.88
N LYS A 24 7.14 -2.46 13.16
CA LYS A 24 6.05 -3.44 12.99
C LYS A 24 4.80 -2.98 13.75
N GLY A 25 3.71 -2.77 13.01
CA GLY A 25 2.43 -2.29 13.52
C GLY A 25 2.28 -0.76 13.57
N SER A 26 3.20 0.01 12.98
CA SER A 26 3.01 1.46 12.77
C SER A 26 1.88 1.74 11.77
N ARG A 27 1.33 2.94 11.82
CA ARG A 27 0.27 3.41 10.90
C ARG A 27 0.91 4.02 9.67
N GLY A 28 1.24 3.19 8.68
CA GLY A 28 1.82 3.66 7.42
C GLY A 28 0.85 4.53 6.62
N THR A 29 1.39 5.50 5.88
CA THR A 29 0.60 6.33 4.96
C THR A 29 0.46 5.61 3.62
N LEU A 30 -0.74 5.60 3.05
CA LEU A 30 -0.96 5.13 1.68
C LEU A 30 -0.91 6.32 0.73
N SER A 31 0.02 6.29 -0.23
CA SER A 31 0.15 7.29 -1.28
C SER A 31 -0.37 6.70 -2.58
N PHE A 32 -1.38 7.33 -3.17
CA PHE A 32 -1.95 6.93 -4.45
C PHE A 32 -1.66 8.01 -5.48
N ASP A 33 -1.21 7.58 -6.66
CA ASP A 33 -1.07 8.47 -7.81
C ASP A 33 -2.43 8.99 -8.31
N LYS A 34 -2.43 10.14 -8.97
CA LYS A 34 -3.63 10.80 -9.52
C LYS A 34 -4.34 9.93 -10.56
N ALA A 35 -3.59 9.08 -11.27
CA ALA A 35 -4.14 8.14 -12.25
C ALA A 35 -5.26 7.23 -11.67
N PHE A 36 -5.26 6.99 -10.35
CA PHE A 36 -6.32 6.21 -9.70
C PHE A 36 -7.68 6.90 -9.70
N ASP A 37 -7.75 8.22 -9.87
CA ASP A 37 -8.99 8.98 -9.88
C ASP A 37 -9.58 9.15 -11.30
N GLU A 38 -8.86 8.69 -12.34
CA GLU A 38 -9.24 8.90 -13.74
C GLU A 38 -10.28 7.89 -14.25
N THR A 39 -10.25 6.65 -13.75
CA THR A 39 -11.15 5.57 -14.20
C THR A 39 -11.91 4.94 -13.04
N GLU A 40 -13.14 4.48 -13.27
CA GLU A 40 -13.99 3.88 -12.24
C GLU A 40 -13.37 2.60 -11.65
N TRP A 41 -12.69 1.78 -12.47
CA TRP A 41 -12.02 0.57 -11.99
C TRP A 41 -10.83 0.92 -11.09
N ALA A 42 -10.09 1.99 -11.39
CA ALA A 42 -8.96 2.41 -10.57
C ALA A 42 -9.43 3.01 -9.25
N LYS A 43 -10.52 3.80 -9.24
CA LYS A 43 -11.15 4.28 -8.00
C LYS A 43 -11.59 3.14 -7.09
N LEU A 44 -12.24 2.12 -7.66
CA LEU A 44 -12.63 0.92 -6.89
C LEU A 44 -11.40 0.19 -6.32
N THR A 45 -10.33 0.11 -7.11
CA THR A 45 -9.07 -0.51 -6.68
C THR A 45 -8.41 0.27 -5.54
N LYS A 46 -8.37 1.61 -5.64
CA LYS A 46 -7.88 2.52 -4.60
C LYS A 46 -8.63 2.34 -3.28
N GLU A 47 -9.95 2.25 -3.32
CA GLU A 47 -10.78 2.01 -2.13
C GLU A 47 -10.49 0.64 -1.51
N LEU A 48 -10.42 -0.40 -2.35
CA LEU A 48 -10.10 -1.75 -1.89
C LEU A 48 -8.71 -1.83 -1.25
N PHE A 49 -7.71 -1.20 -1.85
CA PHE A 49 -6.35 -1.16 -1.32
C PHE A 49 -6.27 -0.36 -0.03
N THR A 50 -7.07 0.70 0.10
CA THR A 50 -7.16 1.45 1.35
C THR A 50 -7.67 0.58 2.50
N HIS A 51 -8.64 -0.29 2.24
CA HIS A 51 -9.13 -1.24 3.25
C HIS A 51 -8.17 -2.40 3.55
N ILE A 52 -7.38 -2.86 2.57
CA ILE A 52 -6.46 -3.99 2.72
C ILE A 52 -5.15 -3.57 3.39
N PHE A 53 -4.54 -2.48 2.91
CA PHE A 53 -3.22 -2.03 3.35
C PHE A 53 -3.28 -0.93 4.40
N GLY A 54 -4.44 -0.29 4.58
CA GLY A 54 -4.67 0.68 5.64
C GLY A 54 -4.72 0.00 6.99
N VAL A 55 -4.18 0.67 8.01
CA VAL A 55 -4.23 0.19 9.39
C VAL A 55 -5.40 0.90 10.09
N PRO A 56 -6.50 0.20 10.43
CA PRO A 56 -7.65 0.86 11.05
C PRO A 56 -7.31 1.35 12.46
N PRO A 57 -7.94 2.46 12.90
CA PRO A 57 -7.82 2.91 14.28
C PRO A 57 -8.36 1.78 15.18
N LEU A 58 -7.64 1.45 16.25
CA LEU A 58 -7.96 0.38 17.23
C LEU A 58 -7.60 -1.06 16.81
N ALA A 59 -6.88 -1.28 15.71
CA ALA A 59 -6.37 -2.62 15.43
C ALA A 59 -5.43 -3.11 16.56
N ARG A 60 -5.52 -4.41 16.86
CA ARG A 60 -4.74 -5.03 17.94
C ARG A 60 -3.24 -4.92 17.60
N ARG A 61 -2.43 -4.47 18.56
CA ARG A 61 -0.97 -4.26 18.44
C ARG A 61 -0.54 -3.09 17.54
N VAL A 62 -1.44 -2.14 17.24
CA VAL A 62 -1.07 -0.90 16.55
C VAL A 62 -0.20 -0.01 17.44
N LYS A 63 0.82 0.59 16.83
CA LYS A 63 1.68 1.61 17.43
C LYS A 63 1.25 3.00 16.93
N PRO A 64 1.42 4.06 17.75
CA PRO A 64 0.89 5.38 17.43
C PRO A 64 1.64 6.10 16.29
N PHE A 65 2.88 5.69 15.97
CA PHE A 65 3.74 6.40 15.03
C PHE A 65 3.45 6.08 13.57
N ILE A 66 3.76 7.04 12.69
CA ILE A 66 3.81 6.88 11.23
C ILE A 66 5.28 6.73 10.87
N ASP A 67 5.65 5.59 10.29
CA ASP A 67 7.06 5.21 10.12
C ASP A 67 7.40 4.67 8.73
N HIS A 68 6.40 4.53 7.85
CA HIS A 68 6.59 4.12 6.47
C HIS A 68 5.45 4.63 5.58
N VAL A 69 5.71 4.63 4.27
CA VAL A 69 4.75 4.98 3.24
C VAL A 69 4.67 3.82 2.26
N LEU A 70 3.45 3.41 1.91
CA LEU A 70 3.20 2.50 0.79
C LEU A 70 2.71 3.33 -0.39
N SER A 71 3.46 3.28 -1.48
CA SER A 71 3.15 4.05 -2.69
C SER A 71 2.59 3.14 -3.78
N PHE A 72 1.46 3.53 -4.34
CA PHE A 72 0.82 2.87 -5.47
C PHE A 72 0.76 3.83 -6.65
N SER A 73 1.31 3.39 -7.78
CA SER A 73 1.33 4.16 -9.03
C SER A 73 0.84 3.26 -10.16
N ILE A 74 0.10 3.85 -11.10
CA ILE A 74 -0.30 3.17 -12.35
C ILE A 74 0.68 3.64 -13.41
N LEU A 75 1.43 2.71 -13.99
CA LEU A 75 2.39 2.97 -15.05
C LEU A 75 1.92 2.27 -16.32
N ASP A 76 2.20 2.88 -17.47
CA ASP A 76 1.96 2.31 -18.80
C ASP A 76 0.52 1.78 -19.00
N ASN A 77 -0.47 2.66 -18.83
CA ASN A 77 -1.88 2.38 -19.14
C ASN A 77 -2.16 2.29 -20.65
#